data_AF-A0AAI9F2V7-F1
#
_entry.id   AF-A0AAI9F2V7-F1
#
_cell.length_a   1.000
_cell.length_b   1.000
_cell.length_c   1.000
_cell.angle_alpha   90.00
_cell.angle_beta   90.00
_cell.angle_gamma   90.00
#
_symmetry.space_group_name_H-M   'P 1'
#
loop_
_entity.id
_entity.type
_entity.pdbx_description
1 polymer ?
#
loop_
_entity_poly.entity_id
_entity_poly.type
_entity_poly.pdbx_seq_one_letter_code
_entity_poly.pdbx_strand_id
1 'polypeptide(L)'
;MQKLAIVGGGISGLSLAYYLQDSFEVSVFEKDKWGGKAYTQKVGNYLFEEGVNGFLSNSPKTLELCEKIGIKTIKANENSKIRFIYDDKLIKIPTNPFEFIKSDILSLKGKLRVLKEFFIKPVCDKEESVEEFANRRLGEEFTKRMMVPMLAGIYASTPAKTSMNAAFPKLKKIECEYGSLFKGMIKLKRGGQPSGDLTSFEWGISEFIEVLKSKTKANFIKKEIKSIDELKEFDKVVIATESFEAAKILGGDIAKLLEKIEYNPVAVVGFDFDSITPKGFGILTTKEKTLGILMDKYIFPHRNGIRLMLGGARYPEIKNLSEEEILEIAKKDIYKIIKNANPKIEWVKLHKNAIPNYSLGHQKLVEDIINEAKKRGVYLLGNAYNGVSMNDCIKNAFDLSQKIKDNK
;
A
#
# COMPACT_ATOMS: atom_id res chain seq x y z
N MET A 1 -30.70 12.65 14.55
CA MET A 1 -29.23 12.50 14.62
C MET A 1 -28.65 13.34 13.49
N GLN A 2 -27.50 14.01 13.64
CA GLN A 2 -26.90 14.76 12.50
C GLN A 2 -26.63 13.82 11.33
N LYS A 3 -26.88 14.29 10.10
CA LYS A 3 -26.66 13.56 8.85
C LYS A 3 -25.22 13.71 8.38
N LEU A 4 -24.56 12.60 8.09
CA LEU A 4 -23.19 12.55 7.60
C LEU A 4 -23.13 11.86 6.24
N ALA A 5 -22.61 12.55 5.22
CA ALA A 5 -22.26 11.95 3.94
C ALA A 5 -20.81 11.50 3.92
N ILE A 6 -20.56 10.28 3.45
CA ILE A 6 -19.23 9.76 3.13
C ILE A 6 -19.22 9.40 1.65
N VAL A 7 -18.37 10.06 0.86
CA VAL A 7 -18.22 9.79 -0.57
C VAL A 7 -17.02 8.88 -0.78
N GLY A 8 -17.24 7.65 -1.24
CA GLY A 8 -16.22 6.63 -1.44
C GLY A 8 -16.42 5.42 -0.53
N GLY A 9 -16.74 4.27 -1.13
CA GLY A 9 -16.99 2.99 -0.46
C GLY A 9 -15.77 2.09 -0.32
N GLY A 10 -14.55 2.64 -0.32
CA GLY A 10 -13.32 1.90 -0.05
C GLY A 10 -13.12 1.59 1.44
N ILE A 11 -12.00 0.92 1.79
CA ILE A 11 -11.64 0.56 3.18
C ILE A 11 -11.80 1.76 4.13
N SER A 12 -11.30 2.93 3.72
CA SER A 12 -11.34 4.15 4.52
C SER A 12 -12.76 4.62 4.83
N GLY A 13 -13.60 4.75 3.80
CA GLY A 13 -14.98 5.23 3.95
C GLY A 13 -15.87 4.26 4.72
N LEU A 14 -15.76 2.95 4.43
CA LEU A 14 -16.51 1.92 5.14
C LEU A 14 -16.10 1.80 6.61
N SER A 15 -14.80 1.90 6.91
CA SER A 15 -14.33 1.89 8.30
C SER A 15 -14.82 3.13 9.06
N LEU A 16 -14.81 4.30 8.42
CA LEU A 16 -15.30 5.53 9.04
C LEU A 16 -16.81 5.44 9.30
N ALA A 17 -17.59 4.93 8.34
CA ALA A 17 -19.01 4.70 8.50
C ALA A 17 -19.29 3.80 9.70
N TYR A 18 -18.56 2.69 9.85
CA TYR A 18 -18.66 1.80 11.00
C TYR A 18 -18.38 2.52 12.32
N TYR A 19 -17.34 3.35 12.41
CA TYR A 19 -17.01 4.05 13.65
C TYR A 19 -17.98 5.18 14.03
N LEU A 20 -18.75 5.69 13.06
CA LEU A 20 -19.68 6.81 13.23
C LEU A 20 -21.16 6.42 13.26
N GLN A 21 -21.49 5.14 12.97
CA GLN A 21 -22.87 4.65 12.82
C GLN A 21 -23.81 4.91 14.02
N ASP A 22 -23.28 4.90 15.26
CA ASP A 22 -24.08 5.16 16.47
C ASP A 22 -24.09 6.65 16.86
N SER A 23 -23.39 7.48 16.10
CA SER A 23 -23.23 8.92 16.37
C SER A 23 -23.90 9.79 15.30
N PHE A 24 -24.06 9.30 14.08
CA PHE A 24 -24.56 10.05 12.92
C PHE A 24 -25.51 9.19 12.10
N GLU A 25 -26.49 9.81 11.45
CA GLU A 25 -27.21 9.16 10.37
C GLU A 25 -26.28 9.14 9.14
N VAL A 26 -25.59 8.01 8.94
CA VAL A 26 -24.52 7.89 7.94
C VAL A 26 -25.09 7.45 6.60
N SER A 27 -24.76 8.19 5.54
CA SER A 27 -24.94 7.77 4.14
C SER A 27 -23.60 7.60 3.46
N VAL A 28 -23.36 6.44 2.84
CA VAL A 28 -22.14 6.15 2.08
C VAL A 28 -22.48 6.06 0.60
N PHE A 29 -21.83 6.91 -0.20
CA PHE A 29 -22.00 6.97 -1.66
C PHE A 29 -20.84 6.26 -2.35
N GLU A 30 -21.13 5.29 -3.21
CA GLU A 30 -20.14 4.57 -4.02
C GLU A 30 -20.58 4.55 -5.48
N LYS A 31 -19.67 4.91 -6.40
CA LYS A 31 -19.99 4.99 -7.83
C LYS A 31 -20.04 3.62 -8.52
N ASP A 32 -19.20 2.69 -8.07
CA ASP A 32 -19.02 1.40 -8.73
C ASP A 32 -19.12 0.25 -7.71
N LYS A 33 -17.98 -0.29 -7.28
CA LYS A 33 -17.92 -1.45 -6.40
C LYS A 33 -17.44 -1.06 -5.01
N TRP A 34 -18.10 -1.64 -4.01
CA TRP A 34 -17.67 -1.54 -2.63
C TRP A 34 -16.27 -2.14 -2.46
N GLY A 35 -15.45 -1.53 -1.61
CA GLY A 35 -14.06 -1.93 -1.35
C GLY A 35 -13.03 -1.19 -2.20
N GLY A 36 -13.42 -0.58 -3.31
CA GLY A 36 -12.50 0.11 -4.21
C GLY A 36 -11.40 -0.84 -4.72
N LYS A 37 -10.14 -0.54 -4.40
CA LYS A 37 -8.97 -1.37 -4.76
C LYS A 37 -8.76 -2.60 -3.87
N ALA A 38 -9.54 -2.72 -2.79
CA ALA A 38 -9.57 -3.93 -1.96
C ALA A 38 -10.64 -4.86 -2.53
N TYR A 39 -10.26 -5.65 -3.51
CA TYR A 39 -11.16 -6.56 -4.21
C TYR A 39 -10.47 -7.88 -4.58
N THR A 40 -11.11 -8.99 -4.24
CA THR A 40 -10.75 -10.34 -4.67
C THR A 40 -11.53 -10.72 -5.93
N GLN A 41 -10.81 -11.06 -7.00
CA GLN A 41 -11.38 -11.72 -8.17
C GLN A 41 -11.32 -13.23 -8.00
N LYS A 42 -12.45 -13.91 -8.18
CA LYS A 42 -12.50 -15.37 -8.33
C LYS A 42 -12.44 -15.74 -9.82
N VAL A 43 -11.50 -16.59 -10.19
CA VAL A 43 -11.37 -17.15 -11.55
C VAL A 43 -11.29 -18.66 -11.40
N GLY A 44 -12.37 -19.40 -11.70
CA GLY A 44 -12.42 -20.83 -11.38
C GLY A 44 -12.19 -21.10 -9.88
N ASN A 45 -11.15 -21.88 -9.56
CA ASN A 45 -10.69 -22.16 -8.21
C ASN A 45 -9.56 -21.24 -7.71
N TYR A 46 -9.25 -20.17 -8.44
CA TYR A 46 -8.22 -19.18 -8.08
C TYR A 46 -8.83 -17.95 -7.43
N LEU A 47 -8.13 -17.39 -6.45
CA LEU A 47 -8.43 -16.11 -5.83
C LEU A 47 -7.28 -15.13 -6.09
N PHE A 48 -7.54 -14.11 -6.89
CA PHE A 48 -6.56 -13.07 -7.23
C PHE A 48 -6.99 -11.73 -6.62
N GLU A 49 -6.11 -11.11 -5.85
CA GLU A 49 -6.38 -9.80 -5.27
C GLU A 49 -6.03 -8.71 -6.30
N GLU A 50 -6.92 -7.75 -6.54
CA GLU A 50 -6.67 -6.61 -7.42
C GLU A 50 -5.67 -5.61 -6.84
N GLY A 51 -5.55 -5.56 -5.51
CA GLY A 51 -4.63 -4.64 -4.85
C GLY A 51 -4.11 -5.18 -3.53
N VAL A 52 -4.94 -5.12 -2.49
CA VAL A 52 -4.54 -5.48 -1.12
C VAL A 52 -4.49 -7.00 -0.96
N ASN A 53 -3.29 -7.56 -0.77
CA ASN A 53 -3.15 -9.00 -0.51
C ASN A 53 -3.53 -9.41 0.92
N GLY A 54 -3.25 -8.52 1.86
CA GLY A 54 -3.36 -8.74 3.29
C GLY A 54 -2.74 -7.57 4.06
N PHE A 55 -2.67 -7.72 5.38
CA PHE A 55 -2.14 -6.71 6.30
C PHE A 55 -1.22 -7.38 7.33
N LEU A 56 -0.35 -6.59 7.98
CA LEU A 56 0.44 -7.07 9.10
C LEU A 56 -0.39 -6.95 10.39
N SER A 57 -0.38 -7.99 11.22
CA SER A 57 -1.08 -8.03 12.52
C SER A 57 -0.44 -7.16 13.61
N ASN A 58 0.23 -6.06 13.23
CA ASN A 58 0.86 -5.10 14.12
C ASN A 58 0.06 -3.80 14.31
N SER A 59 -1.15 -3.74 13.76
CA SER A 59 -2.08 -2.63 13.90
C SER A 59 -3.22 -3.03 14.85
N PRO A 60 -3.20 -2.55 16.11
CA PRO A 60 -4.28 -2.85 17.05
C PRO A 60 -5.67 -2.48 16.51
N LYS A 61 -5.79 -1.32 15.85
CA LYS A 61 -7.09 -0.85 15.31
C LYS A 61 -7.66 -1.73 14.21
N THR A 62 -6.80 -2.33 13.39
CA THR A 62 -7.25 -3.29 12.37
C THR A 62 -7.77 -4.58 13.01
N LEU A 63 -7.05 -5.11 14.00
CA LEU A 63 -7.44 -6.33 14.71
C LEU A 63 -8.72 -6.12 15.52
N GLU A 64 -8.81 -5.00 16.27
CA GLU A 64 -10.01 -4.61 17.00
C GLU A 64 -11.23 -4.49 16.08
N LEU A 65 -11.07 -3.92 14.87
CA LEU A 65 -12.18 -3.84 13.91
C LEU A 65 -12.60 -5.23 13.43
N CYS A 66 -11.64 -6.10 13.10
CA CYS A 66 -11.93 -7.48 12.68
C CYS A 66 -12.71 -8.25 13.76
N GLU A 67 -12.27 -8.13 15.02
CA GLU A 67 -12.93 -8.73 16.18
C GLU A 67 -14.37 -8.20 16.34
N LYS A 68 -14.55 -6.88 16.30
CA LYS A 68 -15.86 -6.24 16.49
C LYS A 68 -16.89 -6.57 15.41
N ILE A 69 -16.45 -6.75 14.16
CA ILE A 69 -17.35 -7.19 13.07
C ILE A 69 -17.52 -8.72 13.03
N GLY A 70 -16.76 -9.46 13.84
CA GLY A 70 -16.82 -10.91 13.95
C GLY A 70 -16.24 -11.66 12.75
N ILE A 71 -15.30 -11.05 12.02
CA ILE A 71 -14.62 -11.71 10.89
C ILE A 71 -13.39 -12.49 11.36
N LYS A 72 -13.26 -13.73 10.90
CA LYS A 72 -12.08 -14.56 11.19
C LYS A 72 -10.94 -14.19 10.25
N THR A 73 -9.78 -13.92 10.82
CA THR A 73 -8.54 -13.70 10.06
C THR A 73 -7.75 -14.99 9.91
N ILE A 74 -7.01 -15.12 8.82
CA ILE A 74 -6.07 -16.22 8.56
C ILE A 74 -4.62 -15.70 8.51
N LYS A 75 -3.71 -16.47 9.09
CA LYS A 75 -2.28 -16.18 9.05
C LYS A 75 -1.65 -16.79 7.80
N ALA A 76 -0.71 -16.07 7.20
CA ALA A 76 0.06 -16.58 6.08
C ALA A 76 0.94 -17.76 6.50
N ASN A 77 1.18 -18.69 5.56
CA ASN A 77 2.05 -19.83 5.75
C ASN A 77 3.49 -19.39 6.08
N GLU A 78 4.26 -20.23 6.78
CA GLU A 78 5.66 -19.96 7.13
C GLU A 78 6.55 -19.63 5.92
N ASN A 79 6.24 -20.18 4.73
CA ASN A 79 6.90 -19.83 3.47
C ASN A 79 6.84 -18.32 3.16
N SER A 80 5.84 -17.59 3.66
CA SER A 80 5.70 -16.14 3.51
C SER A 80 6.78 -15.30 4.22
N LYS A 81 7.65 -15.93 5.00
CA LYS A 81 8.82 -15.27 5.60
C LYS A 81 10.00 -15.18 4.62
N ILE A 82 10.02 -16.01 3.58
CA ILE A 82 11.10 -16.07 2.60
C ILE A 82 10.82 -15.11 1.46
N ARG A 83 11.74 -14.18 1.19
CA ARG A 83 11.65 -13.21 0.09
C ARG A 83 12.90 -13.27 -0.77
N PHE A 84 12.76 -12.93 -2.04
CA PHE A 84 13.85 -12.91 -3.00
C PHE A 84 13.92 -11.56 -3.71
N ILE A 85 15.12 -11.20 -4.14
CA ILE A 85 15.36 -10.14 -5.12
C ILE A 85 15.88 -10.80 -6.39
N TYR A 86 15.36 -10.37 -7.52
CA TYR A 86 15.90 -10.69 -8.83
C TYR A 86 16.69 -9.51 -9.36
N ASP A 87 17.99 -9.73 -9.57
CA ASP A 87 18.94 -8.79 -10.16
C ASP A 87 19.92 -9.58 -11.04
N ASP A 88 19.48 -9.95 -12.24
CA ASP A 88 20.11 -10.94 -13.16
C ASP A 88 20.29 -12.37 -12.61
N LYS A 89 20.17 -12.52 -11.30
CA LYS A 89 20.09 -13.78 -10.56
C LYS A 89 19.12 -13.63 -9.40
N LEU A 90 18.56 -14.75 -8.96
CA LEU A 90 17.75 -14.81 -7.75
C LEU A 90 18.64 -14.80 -6.51
N ILE A 91 18.36 -13.88 -5.59
CA ILE A 91 19.07 -13.73 -4.33
C ILE A 91 18.04 -13.79 -3.20
N LYS A 92 18.21 -14.74 -2.27
CA LYS A 92 17.38 -14.81 -1.06
C LYS A 92 17.70 -13.59 -0.18
N ILE A 93 16.67 -12.86 0.24
CA ILE A 93 16.83 -11.76 1.19
C ILE A 93 17.24 -12.35 2.55
N PRO A 94 18.38 -11.93 3.12
CA PRO A 94 18.81 -12.40 4.43
C PRO A 94 17.85 -11.91 5.52
N THR A 95 17.54 -12.79 6.46
CA THR A 95 16.57 -12.53 7.53
C THR A 95 17.21 -12.05 8.83
N ASN A 96 18.53 -12.21 8.96
CA ASN A 96 19.30 -11.85 10.15
C ASN A 96 20.73 -11.39 9.77
N PRO A 97 21.46 -10.73 10.69
CA PRO A 97 22.80 -10.19 10.39
C PRO A 97 23.81 -11.24 9.92
N PHE A 98 23.75 -12.46 10.44
CA PHE A 98 24.67 -13.53 10.06
C PHE A 98 24.43 -14.00 8.62
N GLU A 99 23.17 -14.21 8.23
CA GLU A 99 22.80 -14.46 6.83
C GLU A 99 23.21 -13.30 5.93
N PHE A 100 23.04 -12.04 6.39
CA PHE A 100 23.42 -10.87 5.60
C PHE A 100 24.93 -10.86 5.29
N ILE A 101 25.77 -11.11 6.29
CA ILE A 101 27.24 -11.16 6.11
C ILE A 101 27.64 -12.27 5.14
N LYS A 102 26.96 -13.43 5.18
CA LYS A 102 27.25 -14.57 4.29
C LYS A 102 26.64 -14.49 2.89
N SER A 103 25.62 -13.65 2.70
CA SER A 103 24.87 -13.60 1.44
C SER A 103 25.55 -12.77 0.35
N ASP A 104 25.18 -13.02 -0.90
CA ASP A 104 25.64 -12.28 -2.08
C ASP A 104 24.82 -11.01 -2.36
N ILE A 105 24.02 -10.55 -1.39
CA ILE A 105 23.14 -9.40 -1.59
C ILE A 105 23.91 -8.10 -1.80
N LEU A 106 25.10 -7.99 -1.19
CA LEU A 106 26.04 -6.88 -1.36
C LEU A 106 27.47 -7.40 -1.48
N SER A 107 28.31 -6.66 -2.18
CA SER A 107 29.75 -6.80 -2.18
C SER A 107 30.33 -6.63 -0.75
N LEU A 108 31.57 -7.09 -0.54
CA LEU A 108 32.27 -6.85 0.73
C LEU A 108 32.39 -5.35 1.05
N LYS A 109 32.65 -4.51 0.03
CA LYS A 109 32.68 -3.05 0.17
C LYS A 109 31.31 -2.50 0.57
N GLY A 110 30.23 -3.01 -0.03
CA GLY A 110 28.85 -2.65 0.33
C GLY A 110 28.49 -3.02 1.77
N LYS A 111 28.87 -4.23 2.22
CA LYS A 111 28.68 -4.66 3.61
C LYS A 111 29.42 -3.76 4.60
N LEU A 112 30.69 -3.46 4.33
CA LEU A 112 31.47 -2.50 5.14
C LEU A 112 30.86 -1.10 5.13
N ARG A 113 30.32 -0.66 4.00
CA ARG A 113 29.63 0.63 3.87
C ARG A 113 28.35 0.67 4.71
N VAL A 114 27.57 -0.41 4.76
CA VAL A 114 26.40 -0.52 5.64
C VAL A 114 26.81 -0.49 7.11
N LEU A 115 27.90 -1.16 7.50
CA LEU A 115 28.38 -1.12 8.89
C LEU A 115 28.78 0.29 9.37
N LYS A 116 29.17 1.19 8.45
CA LYS A 116 29.45 2.60 8.79
C LYS A 116 28.21 3.40 9.19
N GLU A 117 26.99 2.87 9.04
CA GLU A 117 25.71 3.53 9.41
C GLU A 117 25.71 4.10 10.83
N PHE A 118 26.36 3.41 11.78
CA PHE A 118 26.51 3.83 13.19
C PHE A 118 27.14 5.22 13.39
N PHE A 119 27.95 5.66 12.41
CA PHE A 119 28.76 6.88 12.46
C PHE A 119 28.28 7.97 11.51
N ILE A 120 27.28 7.68 10.67
CA ILE A 120 26.71 8.69 9.77
C ILE A 120 25.85 9.66 10.60
N LYS A 121 26.09 10.96 10.45
CA LYS A 121 25.32 12.01 11.13
C LYS A 121 23.86 12.01 10.66
N PRO A 122 22.89 12.20 11.57
CA PRO A 122 21.49 12.36 11.20
C PRO A 122 21.27 13.68 10.48
N VAL A 123 20.23 13.74 9.64
CA VAL A 123 19.72 14.98 9.03
C VAL A 123 18.28 15.12 9.48
N CYS A 124 17.91 16.15 10.24
CA CYS A 124 16.56 16.26 10.81
C CYS A 124 15.78 17.47 10.30
N ASP A 125 16.49 18.50 9.86
CA ASP A 125 15.90 19.80 9.49
C ASP A 125 15.62 19.93 7.99
N LYS A 126 15.77 18.82 7.24
CA LYS A 126 15.59 18.79 5.79
C LYS A 126 14.82 17.53 5.39
N GLU A 127 13.89 17.70 4.46
CA GLU A 127 13.27 16.58 3.75
C GLU A 127 14.25 15.95 2.77
N GLU A 128 14.31 14.62 2.78
CA GLU A 128 15.14 13.83 1.86
C GLU A 128 14.27 12.87 1.06
N SER A 129 14.67 12.62 -0.18
CA SER A 129 14.19 11.45 -0.91
C SER A 129 14.69 10.18 -0.22
N VAL A 130 14.00 9.07 -0.46
CA VAL A 130 14.46 7.74 0.02
C VAL A 130 15.84 7.42 -0.55
N GLU A 131 16.15 7.86 -1.77
CA GLU A 131 17.46 7.70 -2.38
C GLU A 131 18.57 8.47 -1.63
N GLU A 132 18.39 9.77 -1.40
CA GLU A 132 19.35 10.60 -0.66
C GLU A 132 19.61 10.02 0.74
N PHE A 133 18.52 9.70 1.45
CA PHE A 133 18.58 9.10 2.78
C PHE A 133 19.35 7.77 2.75
N ALA A 134 18.98 6.85 1.86
CA ALA A 134 19.58 5.52 1.81
C ALA A 134 21.04 5.56 1.33
N ASN A 135 21.38 6.41 0.35
CA ASN A 135 22.76 6.59 -0.11
C ASN A 135 23.66 7.16 0.99
N ARG A 136 23.17 8.19 1.70
CA ARG A 136 23.89 8.79 2.84
C ARG A 136 24.07 7.82 3.99
N ARG A 137 23.06 7.02 4.32
CA ARG A 137 23.09 6.14 5.50
C ARG A 137 23.70 4.77 5.23
N LEU A 138 23.27 4.10 4.17
CA LEU A 138 23.53 2.69 3.88
C LEU A 138 24.39 2.47 2.64
N GLY A 139 24.49 3.48 1.76
CA GLY A 139 25.31 3.47 0.55
C GLY A 139 24.55 3.06 -0.71
N GLU A 140 25.06 3.49 -1.87
CA GLU A 140 24.41 3.31 -3.17
C GLU A 140 24.13 1.85 -3.53
N GLU A 141 25.04 0.94 -3.19
CA GLU A 141 24.83 -0.49 -3.47
C GLU A 141 23.62 -1.03 -2.69
N PHE A 142 23.46 -0.63 -1.43
CA PHE A 142 22.28 -0.99 -0.63
C PHE A 142 21.01 -0.39 -1.22
N THR A 143 21.05 0.89 -1.62
CA THR A 143 19.91 1.55 -2.26
C THR A 143 19.47 0.81 -3.52
N LYS A 144 20.41 0.51 -4.42
CA LYS A 144 20.11 -0.20 -5.67
C LYS A 144 19.57 -1.61 -5.42
N ARG A 145 20.20 -2.37 -4.51
CA ARG A 145 19.89 -3.79 -4.30
C ARG A 145 18.65 -4.02 -3.44
N MET A 146 18.37 -3.12 -2.48
CA MET A 146 17.31 -3.31 -1.48
C MET A 146 16.21 -2.26 -1.58
N MET A 147 16.56 -0.97 -1.66
CA MET A 147 15.55 0.09 -1.60
C MET A 147 14.75 0.22 -2.89
N VAL A 148 15.39 0.11 -4.06
CA VAL A 148 14.70 0.09 -5.37
C VAL A 148 13.61 -0.99 -5.42
N PRO A 149 13.91 -2.29 -5.20
CA PRO A 149 12.87 -3.32 -5.23
C PRO A 149 11.83 -3.15 -4.11
N MET A 150 12.23 -2.72 -2.91
CA MET A 150 11.29 -2.51 -1.80
C MET A 150 10.27 -1.40 -2.09
N LEU A 151 10.71 -0.26 -2.63
CA LEU A 151 9.82 0.86 -2.97
C LEU A 151 8.90 0.53 -4.13
N ALA A 152 9.39 -0.26 -5.08
CA ALA A 152 8.54 -0.84 -6.11
C ALA A 152 7.45 -1.76 -5.53
N GLY A 153 7.78 -2.57 -4.52
CA GLY A 153 6.82 -3.48 -3.89
C GLY A 153 5.77 -2.81 -2.98
N ILE A 154 6.08 -1.66 -2.39
CA ILE A 154 5.18 -0.97 -1.45
C ILE A 154 4.41 0.18 -2.12
N TYR A 155 5.11 1.03 -2.89
CA TYR A 155 4.58 2.27 -3.45
C TYR A 155 4.44 2.23 -4.98
N ALA A 156 4.86 1.13 -5.63
CA ALA A 156 5.07 1.09 -7.07
C ALA A 156 5.89 2.30 -7.58
N SER A 157 6.85 2.77 -6.77
CA SER A 157 7.63 3.98 -7.01
C SER A 157 9.14 3.71 -6.99
N THR A 158 9.94 4.77 -7.18
CA THR A 158 11.41 4.71 -7.10
C THR A 158 11.93 5.51 -5.89
N PRO A 159 13.09 5.14 -5.32
CA PRO A 159 13.68 5.87 -4.20
C PRO A 159 13.86 7.37 -4.42
N ALA A 160 14.23 7.79 -5.64
CA ALA A 160 14.41 9.20 -5.99
C ALA A 160 13.11 10.00 -5.98
N LYS A 161 11.96 9.36 -6.27
CA LYS A 161 10.65 10.00 -6.37
C LYS A 161 9.81 9.90 -5.10
N THR A 162 10.33 9.31 -4.03
CA THR A 162 9.58 9.08 -2.78
C THR A 162 10.24 9.84 -1.65
N SER A 163 9.45 10.63 -0.92
CA SER A 163 9.86 11.32 0.31
C SER A 163 10.06 10.32 1.44
N MET A 164 11.25 10.34 2.05
CA MET A 164 11.54 9.54 3.23
C MET A 164 10.65 9.94 4.41
N ASN A 165 10.40 11.25 4.56
CA ASN A 165 9.61 11.82 5.64
C ASN A 165 8.14 11.41 5.55
N ALA A 166 7.58 11.40 4.33
CA ALA A 166 6.19 11.01 4.10
C ALA A 166 5.98 9.48 4.10
N ALA A 167 6.84 8.73 3.41
CA ALA A 167 6.66 7.29 3.23
C ALA A 167 7.14 6.45 4.44
N PHE A 168 8.22 6.88 5.10
CA PHE A 168 8.81 6.14 6.23
C PHE A 168 9.02 7.03 7.47
N PRO A 169 7.98 7.74 7.95
CA PRO A 169 8.11 8.70 9.05
C PRO A 169 8.68 8.07 10.33
N LYS A 170 8.34 6.79 10.60
CA LYS A 170 8.87 6.06 11.76
C LYS A 170 10.38 5.85 11.69
N LEU A 171 10.93 5.57 10.50
CA LEU A 171 12.38 5.42 10.34
C LEU A 171 13.09 6.78 10.43
N LYS A 172 12.49 7.85 9.89
CA LYS A 172 13.02 9.21 10.04
C LYS A 172 13.05 9.66 11.50
N LYS A 173 11.99 9.35 12.25
CA LYS A 173 11.93 9.56 13.70
C LYS A 173 13.03 8.81 14.44
N ILE A 174 13.28 7.55 14.09
CA ILE A 174 14.36 6.75 14.67
C ILE A 174 15.74 7.38 14.37
N GLU A 175 15.99 7.84 13.15
CA GLU A 175 17.23 8.54 12.81
C GLU A 175 17.43 9.76 13.71
N CYS A 176 16.41 10.59 13.88
CA CYS A 176 16.53 11.83 14.63
C CYS A 176 16.63 11.64 16.14
N GLU A 177 15.90 10.69 16.71
CA GLU A 177 15.94 10.42 18.16
C GLU A 177 17.22 9.70 18.60
N TYR A 178 17.77 8.82 17.75
CA TYR A 178 18.88 7.94 18.14
C TYR A 178 20.19 8.23 17.39
N GLY A 179 20.18 9.15 16.42
CA GLY A 179 21.30 9.49 15.53
C GLY A 179 21.64 8.43 14.48
N SER A 180 21.23 7.17 14.70
CA SER A 180 21.47 6.02 13.80
C SER A 180 20.32 5.03 13.89
N LEU A 181 20.01 4.40 12.76
CA LEU A 181 19.01 3.34 12.64
C LEU A 181 19.42 2.12 13.48
N PHE A 182 20.68 1.69 13.42
CA PHE A 182 21.15 0.55 14.19
C PHE A 182 21.19 0.84 15.69
N LYS A 183 21.61 2.05 16.11
CA LYS A 183 21.50 2.47 17.52
C LYS A 183 20.05 2.45 18.00
N GLY A 184 19.13 2.94 17.16
CA GLY A 184 17.70 2.92 17.43
C GLY A 184 17.13 1.50 17.56
N MET A 185 17.49 0.59 16.65
CA MET A 185 17.09 -0.83 16.71
C MET A 185 17.52 -1.49 18.02
N ILE A 186 18.78 -1.29 18.43
CA ILE A 186 19.32 -1.83 19.69
C ILE A 186 18.56 -1.27 20.89
N LYS A 187 18.38 0.06 20.97
CA LYS A 187 17.70 0.72 22.10
C LYS A 187 16.22 0.34 22.20
N LEU A 188 15.53 0.22 21.07
CA LEU A 188 14.12 -0.17 21.00
C LEU A 188 13.92 -1.68 21.16
N LYS A 189 14.99 -2.48 21.29
CA LYS A 189 14.96 -3.94 21.27
C LYS A 189 14.15 -4.49 20.09
N ARG A 190 14.29 -3.85 18.93
CA ARG A 190 13.59 -4.18 17.70
C ARG A 190 14.57 -4.72 16.67
N GLY A 191 14.21 -5.83 16.04
CA GLY A 191 14.93 -6.33 14.86
C GLY A 191 14.63 -5.50 13.61
N GLY A 192 15.33 -5.81 12.52
CA GLY A 192 15.12 -5.17 11.22
C GLY A 192 13.85 -5.62 10.47
N GLN A 193 13.11 -6.59 11.00
CA GLN A 193 11.88 -7.10 10.38
C GLN A 193 10.64 -6.34 10.90
N PRO A 194 9.62 -6.11 10.05
CA PRO A 194 8.33 -5.63 10.51
C PRO A 194 7.77 -6.56 11.59
N SER A 195 7.23 -6.00 12.67
CA SER A 195 6.51 -6.79 13.68
C SER A 195 5.17 -7.27 13.13
N GLY A 196 4.62 -8.33 13.73
CA GLY A 196 3.34 -8.92 13.32
C GLY A 196 3.49 -9.93 12.18
N ASP A 197 2.50 -10.78 12.04
CA ASP A 197 2.41 -11.77 10.98
C ASP A 197 1.63 -11.18 9.80
N LEU A 198 1.93 -11.68 8.60
CA LEU A 198 1.09 -11.39 7.44
C LEU A 198 -0.24 -12.13 7.59
N THR A 199 -1.33 -11.40 7.44
CA THR A 199 -2.69 -11.83 7.74
C THR A 199 -3.62 -11.42 6.61
N SER A 200 -4.62 -12.24 6.33
CA SER A 200 -5.70 -11.93 5.38
C SER A 200 -6.99 -12.66 5.79
N PHE A 201 -7.89 -12.90 4.83
CA PHE A 201 -9.18 -13.56 5.03
C PHE A 201 -9.31 -14.77 4.08
N GLU A 202 -10.15 -15.73 4.46
CA GLU A 202 -10.28 -17.03 3.78
C GLU A 202 -10.71 -16.86 2.32
N TRP A 203 -11.62 -15.93 2.05
CA TRP A 203 -12.14 -15.64 0.71
C TRP A 203 -11.54 -14.36 0.11
N GLY A 204 -10.37 -13.96 0.60
CA GLY A 204 -9.66 -12.77 0.15
C GLY A 204 -10.20 -11.47 0.74
N ILE A 205 -9.61 -10.34 0.34
CA ILE A 205 -9.90 -9.05 0.96
C ILE A 205 -11.35 -8.57 0.78
N SER A 206 -12.04 -9.01 -0.29
CA SER A 206 -13.47 -8.73 -0.48
C SER A 206 -14.33 -9.21 0.67
N GLU A 207 -13.97 -10.32 1.33
CA GLU A 207 -14.71 -10.85 2.48
C GLU A 207 -14.76 -9.82 3.62
N PHE A 208 -13.65 -9.14 3.90
CA PHE A 208 -13.61 -8.05 4.88
C PHE A 208 -14.52 -6.89 4.51
N ILE A 209 -14.56 -6.50 3.24
CA ILE A 209 -15.42 -5.43 2.74
C ILE A 209 -16.89 -5.79 2.91
N GLU A 210 -17.27 -7.00 2.52
CA GLU A 210 -18.64 -7.51 2.61
C GLU A 210 -19.11 -7.59 4.06
N VAL A 211 -18.30 -8.18 4.95
CA VAL A 211 -18.64 -8.29 6.36
C VAL A 211 -18.72 -6.91 7.01
N LEU A 212 -17.73 -6.03 6.79
CA LEU A 212 -17.73 -4.68 7.33
C LEU A 212 -18.98 -3.90 6.90
N LYS A 213 -19.33 -3.96 5.61
CA LYS A 213 -20.54 -3.32 5.08
C LYS A 213 -21.80 -3.89 5.73
N SER A 214 -21.92 -5.22 5.85
CA SER A 214 -23.10 -5.87 6.45
C SER A 214 -23.28 -5.55 7.94
N LYS A 215 -22.18 -5.28 8.67
CA LYS A 215 -22.16 -4.95 10.09
C LYS A 215 -22.26 -3.45 10.37
N THR A 216 -22.30 -2.62 9.34
CA THR A 216 -22.36 -1.16 9.47
C THR A 216 -23.79 -0.67 9.23
N LYS A 217 -24.38 0.00 10.22
CA LYS A 217 -25.69 0.66 10.15
C LYS A 217 -25.55 2.00 9.41
N ALA A 218 -25.51 1.95 8.09
CA ALA A 218 -25.46 3.11 7.22
C ALA A 218 -26.37 2.93 6.00
N ASN A 219 -26.79 4.05 5.42
CA ASN A 219 -27.50 4.08 4.14
C ASN A 219 -26.47 3.93 3.01
N PHE A 220 -26.39 2.74 2.41
CA PHE A 220 -25.47 2.47 1.30
C PHE A 220 -26.11 2.81 -0.04
N ILE A 221 -25.57 3.80 -0.73
CA ILE A 221 -26.14 4.37 -1.95
C ILE A 221 -25.14 4.16 -3.10
N LYS A 222 -25.55 3.41 -4.13
CA LYS A 222 -24.76 3.24 -5.35
C LYS A 222 -25.01 4.43 -6.29
N LYS A 223 -24.24 5.50 -6.12
CA LYS A 223 -24.35 6.77 -6.86
C LYS A 223 -22.97 7.44 -6.95
N GLU A 224 -22.63 7.91 -8.14
CA GLU A 224 -21.51 8.83 -8.34
C GLU A 224 -21.91 10.24 -7.89
N ILE A 225 -21.12 10.83 -6.98
CA ILE A 225 -21.22 12.24 -6.63
C ILE A 225 -20.27 13.02 -7.54
N LYS A 226 -20.80 14.00 -8.27
CA LYS A 226 -20.04 14.81 -9.25
C LYS A 226 -19.69 16.19 -8.70
N SER A 227 -20.46 16.71 -7.76
CA SER A 227 -20.20 17.99 -7.09
C SER A 227 -20.57 17.92 -5.61
N ILE A 228 -19.84 18.67 -4.79
CA ILE A 228 -20.17 18.89 -3.36
C ILE A 228 -21.57 19.48 -3.15
N ASP A 229 -22.11 20.19 -4.16
CA ASP A 229 -23.46 20.76 -4.11
C ASP A 229 -24.56 19.71 -3.97
N GLU A 230 -24.31 18.47 -4.41
CA GLU A 230 -25.26 17.35 -4.27
C GLU A 230 -25.40 16.88 -2.82
N LEU A 231 -24.54 17.36 -1.92
CA LEU A 231 -24.48 16.93 -0.51
C LEU A 231 -24.91 18.03 0.46
N LYS A 232 -25.56 19.10 -0.04
CA LYS A 232 -26.04 20.24 0.76
C LYS A 232 -27.03 19.88 1.87
N GLU A 233 -27.70 18.74 1.76
CA GLU A 233 -28.65 18.25 2.76
C GLU A 233 -27.99 17.57 3.98
N PHE A 234 -26.67 17.38 3.95
CA PHE A 234 -25.91 16.73 5.03
C PHE A 234 -25.23 17.77 5.92
N ASP A 235 -25.27 17.54 7.24
CA ASP A 235 -24.63 18.42 8.23
C ASP A 235 -23.10 18.32 8.18
N LYS A 236 -22.58 17.16 7.81
CA LYS A 236 -21.15 16.89 7.67
C LYS A 236 -20.88 16.10 6.39
N VAL A 237 -19.77 16.41 5.73
CA VAL A 237 -19.33 15.71 4.51
C VAL A 237 -17.89 15.24 4.65
N VAL A 238 -17.65 13.96 4.34
CA VAL A 238 -16.33 13.36 4.22
C VAL A 238 -16.13 12.90 2.79
N ILE A 239 -15.06 13.36 2.14
CA ILE A 239 -14.61 12.85 0.85
C ILE A 239 -13.54 11.78 1.10
N ALA A 240 -13.88 10.53 0.81
CA ALA A 240 -13.07 9.33 0.99
C ALA A 240 -12.64 8.67 -0.34
N THR A 241 -12.72 9.42 -1.45
CA THR A 241 -12.31 9.00 -2.79
C THR A 241 -10.81 9.19 -3.02
N GLU A 242 -10.29 8.74 -4.17
CA GLU A 242 -8.96 9.16 -4.62
C GLU A 242 -8.87 10.69 -4.80
N SER A 243 -7.67 11.26 -4.64
CA SER A 243 -7.51 12.72 -4.66
C SER A 243 -7.97 13.35 -5.98
N PHE A 244 -7.76 12.69 -7.11
CA PHE A 244 -8.19 13.19 -8.42
C PHE A 244 -9.72 13.15 -8.60
N GLU A 245 -10.44 12.26 -7.91
CA GLU A 245 -11.91 12.30 -7.89
C GLU A 245 -12.41 13.34 -6.89
N ALA A 246 -11.75 13.44 -5.73
CA ALA A 246 -12.02 14.50 -4.75
C ALA A 246 -11.83 15.90 -5.37
N ALA A 247 -10.84 16.07 -6.24
CA ALA A 247 -10.59 17.31 -6.98
C ALA A 247 -11.80 17.69 -7.86
N LYS A 248 -12.38 16.73 -8.59
CA LYS A 248 -13.58 16.96 -9.41
C LYS A 248 -14.78 17.34 -8.56
N ILE A 249 -15.01 16.62 -7.45
CA ILE A 249 -16.15 16.85 -6.55
C ILE A 249 -16.07 18.23 -5.89
N LEU A 250 -14.87 18.64 -5.45
CA LEU A 250 -14.70 19.86 -4.68
C LEU A 250 -14.47 21.09 -5.55
N GLY A 251 -13.74 20.99 -6.66
CA GLY A 251 -13.42 22.12 -7.54
C GLY A 251 -12.63 23.26 -6.88
N GLY A 252 -12.37 24.35 -7.61
CA GLY A 252 -11.66 25.54 -7.12
C GLY A 252 -10.23 25.28 -6.64
N ASP A 253 -9.74 26.04 -5.65
CA ASP A 253 -8.31 25.99 -5.28
C ASP A 253 -7.86 24.68 -4.63
N ILE A 254 -8.73 24.02 -3.85
CA ILE A 254 -8.40 22.71 -3.28
C ILE A 254 -8.22 21.64 -4.37
N ALA A 255 -8.96 21.73 -5.48
CA ALA A 255 -8.82 20.79 -6.60
C ALA A 255 -7.41 20.84 -7.19
N LYS A 256 -6.87 22.05 -7.40
CA LYS A 256 -5.49 22.26 -7.90
C LYS A 256 -4.44 21.66 -6.97
N LEU A 257 -4.70 21.59 -5.67
CA LEU A 257 -3.80 20.95 -4.71
C LEU A 257 -3.94 19.43 -4.74
N LEU A 258 -5.17 18.91 -4.76
CA LEU A 258 -5.46 17.48 -4.83
C LEU A 258 -4.92 16.82 -6.10
N GLU A 259 -4.94 17.52 -7.23
CA GLU A 259 -4.40 17.08 -8.52
C GLU A 259 -2.88 16.97 -8.53
N LYS A 260 -2.17 17.63 -7.60
CA LYS A 260 -0.70 17.49 -7.46
C LYS A 260 -0.29 16.16 -6.85
N ILE A 261 -1.22 15.41 -6.24
CA ILE A 261 -0.92 14.06 -5.75
C ILE A 261 -0.88 13.12 -6.95
N GLU A 262 0.32 12.75 -7.35
CA GLU A 262 0.57 11.83 -8.46
C GLU A 262 0.19 10.40 -8.09
N TYR A 263 -0.20 9.59 -9.08
CA TYR A 263 -0.48 8.18 -8.92
C TYR A 263 0.36 7.35 -9.90
N ASN A 264 0.90 6.24 -9.40
CA ASN A 264 1.59 5.27 -10.21
C ASN A 264 0.59 4.23 -10.76
N PRO A 265 0.59 3.95 -12.08
CA PRO A 265 -0.23 2.90 -12.65
C PRO A 265 0.35 1.52 -12.34
N VAL A 266 -0.50 0.53 -12.09
CA VAL A 266 -0.08 -0.85 -11.85
C VAL A 266 -1.04 -1.81 -12.55
N ALA A 267 -0.48 -2.76 -13.29
CA ALA A 267 -1.22 -3.92 -13.76
C ALA A 267 -0.94 -5.10 -12.83
N VAL A 268 -2.00 -5.84 -12.47
CA VAL A 268 -1.91 -7.09 -11.74
C VAL A 268 -2.22 -8.22 -12.71
N VAL A 269 -1.33 -9.19 -12.80
CA VAL A 269 -1.49 -10.35 -13.69
C VAL A 269 -1.48 -11.62 -12.86
N GLY A 270 -2.58 -12.35 -12.87
CA GLY A 270 -2.73 -13.65 -12.22
C GLY A 270 -2.30 -14.76 -13.16
N PHE A 271 -1.42 -15.64 -12.67
CA PHE A 271 -1.00 -16.85 -13.35
C PHE A 271 -1.12 -18.08 -12.44
N ASP A 272 -1.19 -19.26 -13.05
CA ASP A 272 -0.95 -20.53 -12.35
C ASP A 272 0.12 -21.36 -13.04
N PHE A 273 1.01 -21.93 -12.23
CA PHE A 273 2.07 -22.84 -12.64
C PHE A 273 2.03 -24.11 -11.77
N ASP A 274 2.29 -25.26 -12.39
CA ASP A 274 2.35 -26.56 -11.71
C ASP A 274 3.37 -26.56 -10.57
N SER A 275 4.54 -25.97 -10.81
CA SER A 275 5.50 -25.69 -9.76
C SER A 275 6.32 -24.45 -10.12
N ILE A 276 6.65 -23.68 -9.09
CA ILE A 276 7.53 -22.51 -9.17
C ILE A 276 8.65 -22.70 -8.15
N THR A 277 9.88 -22.44 -8.59
CA THR A 277 11.06 -22.45 -7.74
C THR A 277 11.77 -21.10 -7.91
N PRO A 278 12.13 -20.42 -6.82
CA PRO A 278 11.97 -20.81 -5.41
C PRO A 278 10.53 -20.65 -4.90
N LYS A 279 10.24 -21.29 -3.76
CA LYS A 279 8.98 -21.12 -3.01
C LYS A 279 9.19 -20.09 -1.90
N GLY A 280 8.24 -19.18 -1.71
CA GLY A 280 8.32 -18.17 -0.67
C GLY A 280 7.14 -17.21 -0.71
N PHE A 281 7.28 -16.03 -0.11
CA PHE A 281 6.37 -14.90 -0.27
C PHE A 281 6.36 -14.40 -1.71
N GLY A 282 7.55 -14.24 -2.29
CA GLY A 282 7.66 -13.60 -3.58
C GLY A 282 9.06 -13.13 -3.94
N ILE A 283 9.13 -12.54 -5.13
CA ILE A 283 10.34 -12.02 -5.76
C ILE A 283 10.10 -10.55 -6.07
N LEU A 284 10.99 -9.66 -5.63
CA LEU A 284 11.01 -8.28 -6.10
C LEU A 284 12.09 -8.12 -7.17
N THR A 285 11.85 -7.29 -8.16
CA THR A 285 12.79 -7.08 -9.27
C THR A 285 13.45 -5.71 -9.17
N THR A 286 14.67 -5.58 -9.70
CA THR A 286 15.41 -4.32 -9.68
C THR A 286 15.17 -3.46 -10.92
N LYS A 287 14.92 -4.07 -12.10
CA LYS A 287 14.95 -3.36 -13.39
C LYS A 287 13.86 -3.76 -14.39
N GLU A 288 13.17 -4.85 -14.15
CA GLU A 288 12.11 -5.39 -14.99
C GLU A 288 10.86 -4.49 -14.98
N LYS A 289 9.97 -4.66 -15.96
CA LYS A 289 8.67 -3.96 -15.97
C LYS A 289 7.72 -4.58 -14.93
N THR A 290 7.86 -5.89 -14.71
CA THR A 290 7.31 -6.55 -13.52
C THR A 290 8.05 -6.05 -12.29
N LEU A 291 7.35 -5.36 -11.39
CA LEU A 291 7.86 -4.84 -10.13
C LEU A 291 8.16 -5.95 -9.12
N GLY A 292 7.32 -6.98 -9.11
CA GLY A 292 7.46 -8.14 -8.26
C GLY A 292 6.41 -9.22 -8.52
N ILE A 293 6.66 -10.39 -7.95
CA ILE A 293 5.86 -11.60 -8.04
C ILE A 293 5.44 -11.97 -6.62
N LEU A 294 4.14 -12.03 -6.37
CA LEU A 294 3.54 -12.59 -5.16
C LEU A 294 3.15 -14.03 -5.42
N MET A 295 3.69 -14.92 -4.61
CA MET A 295 3.49 -16.36 -4.73
C MET A 295 2.30 -16.79 -3.88
N ASP A 296 1.09 -16.29 -4.19
CA ASP A 296 -0.07 -16.40 -3.30
C ASP A 296 -0.39 -17.83 -2.89
N LYS A 297 -0.22 -18.83 -3.75
CA LYS A 297 -0.38 -20.26 -3.42
C LYS A 297 0.58 -20.78 -2.34
N TYR A 298 1.65 -20.06 -2.03
CA TYR A 298 2.57 -20.37 -0.92
C TYR A 298 2.41 -19.40 0.27
N ILE A 299 1.71 -18.28 0.09
CA ILE A 299 1.33 -17.37 1.18
C ILE A 299 0.04 -17.89 1.83
N PHE A 300 -1.00 -18.10 1.03
CA PHE A 300 -2.33 -18.55 1.39
C PHE A 300 -2.74 -19.71 0.45
N PRO A 301 -2.48 -20.98 0.82
CA PRO A 301 -2.56 -22.12 -0.10
C PRO A 301 -3.87 -22.28 -0.86
N HIS A 302 -5.02 -21.93 -0.27
CA HIS A 302 -6.34 -22.01 -0.92
C HIS A 302 -6.51 -21.05 -2.11
N ARG A 303 -5.63 -20.04 -2.29
CA ARG A 303 -5.74 -19.08 -3.42
C ARG A 303 -5.25 -19.62 -4.76
N ASN A 304 -4.47 -20.72 -4.72
CA ASN A 304 -4.02 -21.53 -5.87
C ASN A 304 -3.13 -20.86 -6.94
N GLY A 305 -3.01 -19.53 -7.02
CA GLY A 305 -2.25 -18.84 -8.07
C GLY A 305 -1.01 -18.06 -7.60
N ILE A 306 -0.37 -17.35 -8.54
CA ILE A 306 0.60 -16.29 -8.26
C ILE A 306 0.15 -15.00 -8.95
N ARG A 307 0.64 -13.85 -8.48
CA ARG A 307 0.37 -12.54 -9.08
C ARG A 307 1.64 -11.78 -9.40
N LEU A 308 1.68 -11.21 -10.59
CA LEU A 308 2.71 -10.27 -11.02
C LEU A 308 2.16 -8.85 -10.89
N MET A 309 2.94 -7.96 -10.31
CA MET A 309 2.66 -6.53 -10.28
C MET A 309 3.55 -5.86 -11.31
N LEU A 310 3.00 -5.20 -12.33
CA LEU A 310 3.74 -4.56 -13.42
C LEU A 310 3.49 -3.05 -13.45
N GLY A 311 4.47 -2.28 -13.94
CA GLY A 311 4.30 -0.85 -14.18
C GLY A 311 5.03 0.01 -13.17
N GLY A 312 4.26 0.77 -12.39
CA GLY A 312 4.76 1.73 -11.43
C GLY A 312 5.49 2.91 -12.06
N ALA A 313 6.25 3.64 -11.26
CA ALA A 313 7.11 4.72 -11.73
C ALA A 313 8.23 4.24 -12.68
N ARG A 314 8.51 2.92 -12.73
CA ARG A 314 9.47 2.31 -13.67
C ARG A 314 8.93 2.21 -15.09
N TYR A 315 7.62 2.05 -15.25
CA TYR A 315 6.98 1.91 -16.55
C TYR A 315 5.57 2.52 -16.54
N PRO A 316 5.46 3.86 -16.41
CA PRO A 316 4.18 4.55 -16.30
C PRO A 316 3.33 4.46 -17.59
N GLU A 317 3.94 4.15 -18.73
CA GLU A 317 3.26 3.96 -20.01
C GLU A 317 2.30 2.77 -20.00
N ILE A 318 2.42 1.84 -19.04
CA ILE A 318 1.52 0.68 -18.88
C ILE A 318 0.04 1.08 -18.81
N LYS A 319 -0.27 2.29 -18.35
CA LYS A 319 -1.65 2.80 -18.23
C LYS A 319 -2.40 2.90 -19.56
N ASN A 320 -1.66 2.86 -20.68
CA ASN A 320 -2.18 2.98 -22.04
C ASN A 320 -2.20 1.65 -22.81
N LEU A 321 -1.73 0.55 -22.22
CA LEU A 321 -1.62 -0.74 -22.89
C LEU A 321 -2.92 -1.55 -22.80
N SER A 322 -3.12 -2.45 -23.77
CA SER A 322 -4.17 -3.47 -23.74
C SER A 322 -3.84 -4.61 -22.77
N GLU A 323 -4.83 -5.45 -22.45
CA GLU A 323 -4.61 -6.62 -21.60
C GLU A 323 -3.66 -7.63 -22.26
N GLU A 324 -3.74 -7.81 -23.58
CA GLU A 324 -2.86 -8.67 -24.37
C GLU A 324 -1.40 -8.20 -24.30
N GLU A 325 -1.15 -6.90 -24.51
CA GLU A 325 0.19 -6.32 -24.42
C GLU A 325 0.78 -6.47 -23.01
N ILE A 326 -0.06 -6.31 -21.97
CA ILE A 326 0.33 -6.51 -20.58
C ILE A 326 0.71 -7.98 -20.32
N LEU A 327 -0.08 -8.93 -20.83
CA LEU A 327 0.18 -10.37 -20.70
C LEU A 327 1.49 -10.76 -21.37
N GLU A 328 1.75 -10.25 -22.57
CA GLU A 328 3.01 -10.51 -23.28
C GLU A 328 4.23 -10.03 -22.48
N ILE A 329 4.15 -8.83 -21.90
CA ILE A 329 5.21 -8.30 -21.04
C ILE A 329 5.38 -9.17 -19.78
N ALA A 330 4.27 -9.54 -19.13
CA ALA A 330 4.29 -10.37 -17.93
C ALA A 330 4.91 -11.75 -18.18
N LYS A 331 4.55 -12.40 -19.29
CA LYS A 331 5.15 -13.66 -19.75
C LYS A 331 6.64 -13.48 -20.02
N LYS A 332 7.02 -12.45 -20.78
CA LYS A 332 8.43 -12.18 -21.10
C LYS A 332 9.30 -11.97 -19.86
N ASP A 333 8.82 -11.21 -18.89
CA ASP A 333 9.56 -10.98 -17.65
C ASP A 333 9.59 -12.22 -16.75
N ILE A 334 8.47 -12.94 -16.62
CA ILE A 334 8.45 -14.14 -15.78
C ILE A 334 9.36 -15.24 -16.33
N TYR A 335 9.47 -15.43 -17.65
CA TYR A 335 10.37 -16.41 -18.26
C TYR A 335 11.84 -16.19 -17.92
N LYS A 336 12.27 -14.93 -17.72
CA LYS A 336 13.63 -14.61 -17.30
C LYS A 336 13.91 -15.04 -15.86
N ILE A 337 12.87 -14.95 -15.01
CA ILE A 337 12.98 -15.17 -13.57
C ILE A 337 12.74 -16.63 -13.22
N ILE A 338 11.72 -17.24 -13.82
CA ILE A 338 11.26 -18.61 -13.61
C ILE A 338 11.26 -19.30 -14.98
N LYS A 339 12.25 -20.16 -15.21
CA LYS A 339 12.39 -20.93 -16.46
C LYS A 339 11.20 -21.89 -16.62
N ASN A 340 10.75 -22.10 -17.87
CA ASN A 340 9.64 -23.00 -18.25
C ASN A 340 8.25 -22.60 -17.72
N ALA A 341 8.01 -21.29 -17.52
CA ALA A 341 6.72 -20.77 -17.09
C ALA A 341 5.64 -20.89 -18.19
N ASN A 342 4.82 -21.93 -18.20
CA ASN A 342 3.62 -21.99 -19.06
C ASN A 342 2.35 -21.82 -18.21
N PRO A 343 1.74 -20.63 -18.17
CA PRO A 343 0.63 -20.38 -17.25
C PRO A 343 -0.65 -21.11 -17.71
N LYS A 344 -1.33 -21.78 -16.79
CA LYS A 344 -2.61 -22.47 -17.07
C LYS A 344 -3.83 -21.55 -17.09
N ILE A 345 -3.72 -20.45 -16.34
CA ILE A 345 -4.74 -19.42 -16.19
C ILE A 345 -4.06 -18.09 -16.38
N GLU A 346 -4.76 -17.17 -17.04
CA GLU A 346 -4.32 -15.80 -17.26
C GLU A 346 -5.45 -14.87 -16.86
N TRP A 347 -5.16 -13.93 -15.98
CA TRP A 347 -6.09 -12.89 -15.56
C TRP A 347 -5.34 -11.57 -15.47
N VAL A 348 -5.95 -10.48 -15.92
CA VAL A 348 -5.34 -9.15 -15.91
C VAL A 348 -6.27 -8.16 -15.23
N LYS A 349 -5.71 -7.27 -14.43
CA LYS A 349 -6.36 -6.05 -13.96
C LYS A 349 -5.41 -4.87 -14.07
N LEU A 350 -5.77 -3.87 -14.88
CA LEU A 350 -5.04 -2.61 -14.92
C LEU A 350 -5.68 -1.54 -14.02
N HIS A 351 -4.89 -0.99 -13.10
CA HIS A 351 -5.22 0.22 -12.36
C HIS A 351 -4.41 1.40 -12.91
N LYS A 352 -5.05 2.25 -13.71
CA LYS A 352 -4.39 3.44 -14.31
C LYS A 352 -3.89 4.44 -13.26
N ASN A 353 -4.56 4.52 -12.12
CA ASN A 353 -4.16 5.32 -10.96
C ASN A 353 -4.17 4.42 -9.72
N ALA A 354 -3.14 3.57 -9.57
CA ALA A 354 -3.14 2.51 -8.57
C ALA A 354 -2.78 3.02 -7.16
N ILE A 355 -1.56 3.52 -7.00
CA ILE A 355 -0.99 3.89 -5.70
C ILE A 355 -0.57 5.36 -5.74
N PRO A 356 -1.01 6.19 -4.77
CA PRO A 356 -0.55 7.57 -4.68
C PRO A 356 0.95 7.59 -4.38
N ASN A 357 1.69 8.43 -5.08
CA ASN A 357 3.11 8.63 -4.84
C ASN A 357 3.31 9.75 -3.81
N TYR A 358 4.01 9.45 -2.73
CA TYR A 358 4.37 10.44 -1.71
C TYR A 358 5.69 11.10 -2.11
N SER A 359 5.62 12.06 -3.04
CA SER A 359 6.77 12.81 -3.55
C SER A 359 7.40 13.72 -2.50
N LEU A 360 8.56 14.32 -2.82
CA LEU A 360 9.09 15.43 -2.03
C LEU A 360 8.06 16.55 -1.93
N GLY A 361 7.91 17.14 -0.73
CA GLY A 361 6.90 18.14 -0.43
C GLY A 361 5.51 17.56 -0.11
N HIS A 362 5.32 16.24 -0.12
CA HIS A 362 4.00 15.62 0.08
C HIS A 362 3.36 15.97 1.42
N GLN A 363 4.12 15.99 2.52
CA GLN A 363 3.58 16.35 3.84
C GLN A 363 3.03 17.78 3.85
N LYS A 364 3.79 18.73 3.29
CA LYS A 364 3.36 20.11 3.18
C LYS A 364 2.15 20.26 2.26
N LEU A 365 2.12 19.54 1.14
CA LEU A 365 0.97 19.50 0.24
C LEU A 365 -0.28 18.99 0.97
N VAL A 366 -0.17 17.92 1.75
CA VAL A 366 -1.28 17.37 2.54
C VAL A 366 -1.76 18.37 3.59
N GLU A 367 -0.86 19.07 4.29
CA GLU A 367 -1.24 20.15 5.22
C GLU A 367 -2.05 21.25 4.52
N ASP A 368 -1.59 21.72 3.36
CA ASP A 368 -2.27 22.76 2.59
C ASP A 368 -3.65 22.28 2.10
N ILE A 369 -3.75 21.03 1.63
CA ILE A 369 -5.02 20.39 1.25
C ILE A 369 -5.99 20.35 2.43
N ILE A 370 -5.54 19.92 3.61
CA ILE A 370 -6.39 19.80 4.80
C ILE A 370 -6.84 21.19 5.30
N ASN A 371 -5.98 22.19 5.21
CA ASN A 371 -6.33 23.57 5.54
C ASN A 371 -7.41 24.13 4.60
N GLU A 372 -7.30 23.88 3.30
CA GLU A 372 -8.34 24.25 2.33
C GLU A 372 -9.64 23.47 2.53
N ALA A 373 -9.56 22.18 2.86
CA ALA A 373 -10.74 21.36 3.16
C ALA A 373 -11.51 21.93 4.37
N LYS A 374 -10.78 22.34 5.42
CA LYS A 374 -11.36 22.95 6.61
C LYS A 374 -12.11 24.25 6.29
N LYS A 375 -11.58 25.11 5.42
CA LYS A 375 -12.26 26.34 4.98
C LYS A 375 -13.60 26.07 4.30
N ARG A 376 -13.75 24.90 3.68
CA ARG A 376 -14.97 24.45 3.00
C ARG A 376 -15.89 23.60 3.87
N GLY A 377 -15.54 23.38 5.14
CA GLY A 377 -16.35 22.55 6.05
C GLY A 377 -16.39 21.06 5.67
N VAL A 378 -15.42 20.57 4.89
CA VAL A 378 -15.35 19.16 4.48
C VAL A 378 -14.17 18.46 5.13
N TYR A 379 -14.32 17.16 5.37
CA TYR A 379 -13.25 16.29 5.82
C TYR A 379 -12.71 15.45 4.67
N LEU A 380 -11.41 15.14 4.69
CA LEU A 380 -10.77 14.27 3.72
C LEU A 380 -10.23 13.02 4.40
N LEU A 381 -10.38 11.88 3.72
CA LEU A 381 -9.88 10.60 4.19
C LEU A 381 -9.44 9.75 2.99
N GLY A 382 -8.42 8.90 3.15
CA GLY A 382 -7.97 8.05 2.05
C GLY A 382 -6.48 7.78 2.08
N ASN A 383 -6.03 6.92 1.17
CA ASN A 383 -4.63 6.53 1.04
C ASN A 383 -3.75 7.62 0.40
N ALA A 384 -4.34 8.71 -0.11
CA ALA A 384 -3.61 9.82 -0.72
C ALA A 384 -2.87 10.69 0.30
N TYR A 385 -3.27 10.66 1.58
CA TYR A 385 -2.85 11.66 2.55
C TYR A 385 -1.80 11.10 3.52
N ASN A 386 -2.20 10.19 4.42
CA ASN A 386 -1.41 9.82 5.60
C ASN A 386 -1.25 8.30 5.76
N GLY A 387 -0.70 7.64 4.74
CA GLY A 387 -0.41 6.20 4.73
C GLY A 387 -1.24 5.46 3.69
N VAL A 388 -0.57 4.53 2.97
CA VAL A 388 -1.15 3.83 1.82
C VAL A 388 -1.73 2.46 2.16
N SER A 389 -1.39 1.91 3.33
CA SER A 389 -1.74 0.54 3.69
C SER A 389 -3.17 0.44 4.23
N MET A 390 -3.75 -0.77 4.17
CA MET A 390 -5.02 -1.07 4.85
C MET A 390 -5.01 -0.67 6.33
N ASN A 391 -3.91 -0.94 7.03
CA ASN A 391 -3.75 -0.58 8.44
C ASN A 391 -3.82 0.94 8.64
N ASP A 392 -3.17 1.71 7.77
CA ASP A 392 -3.21 3.18 7.85
C ASP A 392 -4.61 3.70 7.53
N CYS A 393 -5.28 3.16 6.51
CA CYS A 393 -6.65 3.54 6.15
C CYS A 393 -7.63 3.34 7.32
N ILE A 394 -7.58 2.18 7.99
CA ILE A 394 -8.45 1.87 9.14
C ILE A 394 -8.11 2.75 10.34
N LYS A 395 -6.81 2.89 10.65
CA LYS A 395 -6.37 3.74 11.76
C LYS A 395 -6.77 5.21 11.55
N ASN A 396 -6.57 5.74 10.34
CA ASN A 396 -6.93 7.12 10.02
C ASN A 396 -8.45 7.32 10.04
N ALA A 397 -9.24 6.33 9.62
CA ALA A 397 -10.69 6.36 9.76
C ALA A 397 -11.11 6.42 11.24
N PHE A 398 -10.47 5.64 12.11
CA PHE A 398 -10.69 5.71 13.55
C PHE A 398 -10.33 7.10 14.11
N ASP A 399 -9.13 7.61 13.82
CA ASP A 399 -8.67 8.90 14.33
C ASP A 399 -9.57 10.05 13.86
N LEU A 400 -10.03 10.02 12.59
CA LEU A 400 -10.97 11.01 12.07
C LEU A 400 -12.35 10.88 12.72
N SER A 401 -12.80 9.67 13.03
CA SER A 401 -14.08 9.45 13.72
C SER A 401 -14.10 10.14 15.09
N GLN A 402 -12.99 10.12 15.83
CA GLN A 402 -12.90 10.80 17.13
C GLN A 402 -13.03 12.32 16.94
N LYS A 403 -12.26 12.90 16.01
CA LYS A 403 -12.33 14.33 15.68
C LYS A 403 -13.74 14.79 15.26
N ILE A 404 -14.44 13.99 14.46
CA ILE A 404 -15.80 14.32 14.01
C ILE A 404 -16.81 14.26 15.16
N LYS A 405 -16.62 13.35 16.14
CA LYS A 405 -17.44 13.25 17.35
C LYS A 405 -17.18 14.39 18.33
N ASP A 406 -15.93 14.83 18.47
CA ASP A 406 -15.56 15.93 19.36
C ASP A 406 -16.07 17.28 18.86
N ASN A 407 -16.15 17.46 17.53
CA ASN A 407 -16.73 18.64 16.88
C ASN A 407 -18.26 18.56 16.71
N LYS A 408 -18.99 17.88 17.62
CA LYS A 408 -20.44 17.73 17.54
C LYS A 408 -21.21 18.92 18.08
#